data_AF-A0A2V8V147-F1
#
_entry.id   AF-A0A2V8V147-F1
#
_cell.length_a   1.000
_cell.length_b   1.000
_cell.length_c   1.000
_cell.angle_alpha   90.00
_cell.angle_beta   90.00
_cell.angle_gamma   90.00
#
_symmetry.space_group_name_H-M   'P 1'
#
loop_
_entity.id
_entity.type
_entity.pdbx_description
1 polymer ?
#
loop_
_entity_poly.entity_id
_entity_poly.type
_entity_poly.pdbx_seq_one_letter_code
_entity_poly.pdbx_strand_id
1 'polypeptide(L)'
;MSCPDRKGLVAMISDFIFRNGGNILHADQHTDLEEGVFLARMGRDLDGFKIPRERIGSHFQPLALEFGMCFQLFRSNQIQKVDLRIPPARAVRLHLSHRILTYGSRTVIFD
;
A
#
# COMPACT_ATOMS: atom_id res chain seq x y z
N MET A 1 -1.28 1.08 -2.39
CA MET A 1 -1.26 2.16 -3.40
C MET A 1 -1.00 1.55 -4.76
N SER A 2 -1.47 2.18 -5.82
CA SER A 2 -1.28 1.75 -7.22
C SER A 2 -1.11 2.96 -8.14
N CYS A 3 -0.23 2.88 -9.13
CA CYS A 3 -0.02 3.92 -10.15
C CYS A 3 0.57 3.31 -11.43
N PRO A 4 0.62 4.05 -12.56
CA PRO A 4 1.47 3.66 -13.69
C PRO A 4 2.93 3.53 -13.24
N ASP A 5 3.62 2.49 -13.72
CA ASP A 5 5.00 2.24 -13.37
C ASP A 5 5.93 3.28 -14.00
N ARG A 6 6.87 3.78 -13.18
CA ARG A 6 7.93 4.68 -13.62
C ARG A 6 9.06 4.72 -12.61
N LYS A 7 10.26 5.07 -13.09
CA LYS A 7 11.43 5.25 -12.23
C LYS A 7 11.17 6.31 -11.15
N GLY A 8 11.67 6.06 -9.95
CA GLY A 8 11.65 7.02 -8.83
C GLY A 8 10.50 6.83 -7.83
N LEU A 9 9.50 6.00 -8.11
CA LEU A 9 8.33 5.80 -7.23
C LEU A 9 8.73 5.44 -5.80
N VAL A 10 9.54 4.39 -5.62
CA VAL A 10 9.99 3.91 -4.31
C VAL A 10 10.80 4.97 -3.58
N ALA A 11 11.74 5.62 -4.28
CA ALA A 11 12.60 6.65 -3.71
C ALA A 11 11.78 7.86 -3.22
N MET A 12 10.82 8.32 -4.02
CA MET A 12 9.96 9.45 -3.68
C MET A 12 9.04 9.15 -2.50
N ILE A 13 8.42 7.96 -2.46
CA ILE A 13 7.57 7.57 -1.33
C ILE A 13 8.41 7.46 -0.05
N SER A 14 9.61 6.90 -0.16
CA SER A 14 10.52 6.74 0.98
C SER A 14 11.04 8.09 1.49
N ASP A 15 11.40 9.00 0.58
CA ASP A 15 11.81 10.38 0.92
C ASP A 15 10.68 11.15 1.60
N PHE A 16 9.44 11.03 1.11
CA PHE A 16 8.28 11.63 1.79
C PHE A 16 8.15 11.14 3.23
N ILE A 17 8.28 9.83 3.47
CA ILE A 17 8.19 9.26 4.81
C ILE A 17 9.35 9.78 5.68
N PHE A 18 10.58 9.74 5.15
CA PHE A 18 11.79 10.17 5.87
C PHE A 18 11.78 11.66 6.25
N ARG A 19 11.48 12.57 5.30
CA ARG A 19 11.46 14.02 5.56
C ARG A 19 10.46 14.44 6.62
N ASN A 20 9.39 13.67 6.75
CA ASN A 20 8.36 13.88 7.75
C ASN A 20 8.63 13.15 9.08
N GLY A 21 9.80 12.54 9.24
CA GLY A 21 10.23 11.89 10.48
C GLY A 21 9.66 10.49 10.68
N GLY A 22 9.22 9.82 9.61
CA GLY A 22 8.68 8.47 9.70
C GLY A 22 9.74 7.41 9.46
N ASN A 23 9.52 6.24 10.04
CA ASN A 23 10.34 5.05 9.79
C ASN A 23 9.51 4.01 9.02
N ILE A 24 10.12 3.36 8.01
CA ILE A 24 9.45 2.30 7.25
C ILE A 24 9.67 0.99 8.00
N LEU A 25 8.58 0.35 8.42
CA LEU A 25 8.63 -0.94 9.14
C LEU A 25 8.53 -2.11 8.17
N HIS A 26 7.68 -1.98 7.16
CA HIS A 26 7.45 -3.00 6.13
C HIS A 26 7.20 -2.32 4.79
N ALA A 27 7.75 -2.85 3.71
CA ALA A 27 7.50 -2.38 2.36
C ALA A 27 7.42 -3.57 1.40
N ASP A 28 6.27 -3.73 0.78
CA ASP A 28 6.05 -4.69 -0.30
C ASP A 28 5.79 -3.91 -1.58
N GLN A 29 6.45 -4.29 -2.66
CA GLN A 29 6.21 -3.74 -3.98
C GLN A 29 6.05 -4.85 -5.02
N HIS A 30 5.30 -4.56 -6.06
CA HIS A 30 5.17 -5.40 -7.22
C HIS A 30 4.96 -4.52 -8.45
N THR A 31 5.61 -4.88 -9.54
CA THR A 31 5.43 -4.23 -10.82
C THR A 31 4.90 -5.26 -11.79
N ASP A 32 3.75 -4.97 -12.37
CA ASP A 32 3.24 -5.67 -13.54
C ASP A 32 3.82 -4.98 -14.78
N LEU A 33 4.77 -5.62 -15.44
CA LEU A 33 5.47 -5.06 -16.60
C LEU A 33 4.62 -5.13 -17.88
N GLU A 34 3.65 -6.04 -17.94
CA GLU A 34 2.77 -6.20 -19.10
C GLU A 34 1.72 -5.08 -19.11
N GLU A 35 1.13 -4.82 -17.95
CA GLU A 35 0.12 -3.76 -17.77
C GLU A 35 0.73 -2.40 -17.43
N GLY A 36 2.04 -2.34 -17.15
CA GLY A 36 2.75 -1.11 -16.79
C GLY A 36 2.26 -0.51 -15.47
N VAL A 37 1.92 -1.35 -14.49
CA VAL A 37 1.35 -0.92 -13.20
C VAL A 37 2.30 -1.23 -12.05
N PHE A 38 2.51 -0.22 -11.20
CA PHE A 38 3.19 -0.35 -9.92
C PHE A 38 2.17 -0.49 -8.78
N LEU A 39 2.38 -1.48 -7.93
CA LEU A 39 1.62 -1.75 -6.71
C LEU A 39 2.56 -1.72 -5.52
N ALA A 40 2.17 -1.01 -4.46
CA ALA A 40 2.94 -1.03 -3.22
C ALA A 40 2.08 -0.98 -1.96
N ARG A 41 2.64 -1.52 -0.89
CA ARG A 41 2.13 -1.41 0.48
C ARG A 41 3.30 -1.02 1.38
N MET A 42 3.12 0.02 2.18
CA MET A 42 4.12 0.44 3.15
C MET A 42 3.51 0.56 4.54
N GLY A 43 4.04 -0.23 5.47
CA GLY A 43 3.86 -0.07 6.90
C GLY A 43 4.92 0.89 7.44
N ARG A 44 4.50 1.83 8.27
CA ARG A 44 5.38 2.87 8.79
C ARG A 44 5.04 3.21 10.24
N ASP A 45 6.08 3.48 11.00
CA ASP A 45 5.98 4.07 12.32
C ASP A 45 5.83 5.58 12.19
N LEU A 46 4.92 6.14 12.99
CA LEU A 46 4.57 7.55 13.02
C LEU A 46 4.92 8.22 14.34
N ASP A 47 5.66 7.54 15.22
CA ASP A 47 6.24 8.21 16.37
C ASP A 47 7.16 9.36 15.91
N GLY A 48 6.99 10.54 16.52
CA GLY A 48 7.69 11.76 16.10
C GLY A 48 7.34 12.29 14.69
N PHE A 49 6.30 11.77 14.03
CA PHE A 49 5.94 12.21 12.67
C PHE A 49 5.43 13.65 12.66
N LYS A 50 6.00 14.49 11.80
CA LYS A 50 5.73 15.95 11.75
C LYS A 50 4.31 16.30 11.33
N ILE A 51 3.65 15.42 10.57
CA ILE A 51 2.31 15.68 10.03
C ILE A 51 1.25 14.95 10.88
N PRO A 52 0.23 15.65 11.41
CA PRO A 52 -0.90 15.00 12.06
C PRO A 52 -1.57 13.98 11.15
N ARG A 53 -1.96 12.83 11.70
CA ARG A 53 -2.45 11.67 10.94
C ARG A 53 -3.53 12.01 9.93
N GLU A 54 -4.46 12.87 10.31
CA GLU A 54 -5.62 13.30 9.52
C GLU A 54 -5.20 14.11 8.29
N ARG A 55 -4.03 14.77 8.37
CA ARG A 55 -3.50 15.63 7.31
C ARG A 55 -2.52 14.91 6.39
N ILE A 56 -2.10 13.68 6.73
CA ILE A 56 -1.12 12.94 5.92
C ILE A 56 -1.64 12.73 4.50
N GLY A 57 -2.93 12.41 4.34
CA GLY A 57 -3.55 12.27 3.03
C GLY A 57 -3.40 13.55 2.20
N SER A 58 -3.74 14.70 2.77
CA SER A 58 -3.61 16.01 2.10
C SER A 58 -2.17 16.37 1.75
N HIS A 59 -1.19 16.00 2.59
CA HIS A 59 0.23 16.28 2.33
C HIS A 59 0.83 15.32 1.30
N PHE A 60 0.30 14.10 1.19
CA PHE A 60 0.72 13.12 0.20
C PHE A 60 0.01 13.32 -1.15
N GLN A 61 -1.16 13.97 -1.15
CA GLN A 61 -1.99 14.19 -2.34
C GLN A 61 -1.24 14.84 -3.52
N PRO A 62 -0.37 15.87 -3.34
CA PRO A 62 0.37 16.45 -4.46
C PRO A 62 1.28 15.42 -5.15
N LEU A 63 1.96 14.59 -4.38
CA LEU A 63 2.79 13.50 -4.91
C LEU A 63 1.92 12.45 -5.61
N ALA A 64 0.77 12.12 -5.02
CA ALA A 64 -0.15 11.18 -5.64
C ALA A 64 -0.66 11.69 -7.00
N LEU A 65 -0.96 12.99 -7.12
CA LEU A 65 -1.36 13.59 -8.39
C LEU A 65 -0.21 13.59 -9.42
N GLU A 66 1.00 13.96 -9.01
CA GLU A 66 2.19 13.99 -9.88
C GLU A 66 2.48 12.62 -10.52
N PHE A 67 2.26 11.55 -9.75
CA PHE A 67 2.55 10.18 -10.17
C PHE A 67 1.31 9.39 -10.63
N GLY A 68 0.13 10.02 -10.71
CA GLY A 68 -1.11 9.33 -11.10
C GLY A 68 -1.49 8.19 -10.16
N MET A 69 -1.24 8.38 -8.86
CA MET A 69 -1.36 7.36 -7.84
C MET A 69 -2.73 7.36 -7.16
N CYS A 70 -3.31 6.18 -7.08
CA CYS A 70 -4.43 5.88 -6.21
C CYS A 70 -3.89 5.29 -4.89
N PHE A 71 -4.22 5.91 -3.76
CA PHE A 71 -3.77 5.45 -2.45
C PHE A 71 -4.88 5.49 -1.40
N GLN A 72 -4.71 4.71 -0.35
CA GLN A 72 -5.57 4.67 0.82
C GLN A 72 -4.70 4.52 2.06
N LEU A 73 -5.10 5.16 3.16
CA LEU A 73 -4.39 5.12 4.44
C LEU A 73 -5.23 4.38 5.47
N PHE A 74 -4.61 3.42 6.17
CA PHE A 74 -5.30 2.57 7.13
C PHE A 74 -4.60 2.54 8.50
N ARG A 75 -5.34 2.15 9.55
CA ARG A 75 -4.78 1.87 10.88
C ARG A 75 -4.34 0.43 10.94
N SER A 76 -3.19 0.16 11.59
CA SER A 76 -2.65 -1.20 11.75
C SER A 76 -3.64 -2.14 12.49
N ASN A 77 -4.45 -1.59 13.41
CA ASN A 77 -5.35 -2.36 14.28
C ASN A 77 -6.79 -2.53 13.73
N GLN A 78 -7.06 -2.22 12.46
CA GLN A 78 -8.38 -2.47 11.86
C GLN A 78 -8.34 -3.64 10.89
N ILE A 79 -9.07 -4.71 11.21
CA ILE A 79 -9.40 -5.77 10.26
C ILE A 79 -10.41 -5.21 9.27
N GLN A 80 -10.03 -5.13 7.99
CA GLN A 80 -10.95 -4.72 6.93
C GLN A 80 -11.64 -5.93 6.32
N LYS A 81 -12.98 -5.96 6.40
CA LYS A 81 -13.82 -6.82 5.58
C LYS A 81 -13.93 -6.17 4.21
N VAL A 82 -13.50 -6.88 3.17
CA VAL A 82 -13.59 -6.42 1.79
C VAL A 82 -14.59 -7.30 1.06
N ASP A 83 -15.69 -6.72 0.58
CA ASP A 83 -16.60 -7.35 -0.38
C ASP A 83 -15.97 -7.27 -1.78
N LEU A 84 -15.88 -8.39 -2.48
CA LEU A 84 -14.97 -8.52 -3.60
C LEU A 84 -15.49 -9.52 -4.66
N ARG A 85 -16.39 -9.06 -5.54
CA ARG A 85 -16.72 -9.76 -6.80
C ARG A 85 -15.67 -9.45 -7.86
N ILE A 86 -14.78 -10.39 -8.21
CA ILE A 86 -13.76 -10.14 -9.25
C ILE A 86 -12.88 -11.33 -9.69
N PRO A 87 -12.30 -11.26 -10.92
CA PRO A 87 -11.75 -12.39 -11.67
C PRO A 87 -10.30 -12.81 -11.30
N PRO A 88 -9.81 -13.96 -11.81
CA PRO A 88 -8.60 -14.66 -11.34
C PRO A 88 -7.26 -13.91 -11.44
N ALA A 89 -7.06 -12.99 -12.39
CA ALA A 89 -5.88 -12.11 -12.39
C ALA A 89 -5.78 -11.27 -11.09
N ARG A 90 -6.93 -11.07 -10.43
CA ARG A 90 -7.07 -10.36 -9.16
C ARG A 90 -6.73 -11.25 -7.94
N ALA A 91 -6.47 -12.55 -8.14
CA ALA A 91 -5.95 -13.49 -7.14
C ALA A 91 -4.42 -13.37 -6.97
N VAL A 92 -3.67 -13.04 -8.02
CA VAL A 92 -2.23 -12.69 -7.92
C VAL A 92 -2.04 -11.39 -7.11
N ARG A 93 -3.04 -10.49 -7.17
CA ARG A 93 -3.12 -9.31 -6.31
C ARG A 93 -3.37 -9.59 -4.82
N LEU A 94 -3.81 -10.81 -4.48
CA LEU A 94 -3.95 -11.30 -3.10
C LEU A 94 -2.66 -11.99 -2.60
N HIS A 95 -1.84 -12.52 -3.51
CA HIS A 95 -0.53 -13.11 -3.21
C HIS A 95 0.45 -12.09 -2.57
N LEU A 96 0.38 -10.82 -2.98
CA LEU A 96 1.30 -9.75 -2.54
C LEU A 96 0.99 -9.14 -1.17
N SER A 97 0.09 -9.73 -0.39
CA SER A 97 -0.43 -9.14 0.86
C SER A 97 -0.18 -9.99 2.12
N HIS A 98 0.51 -11.12 2.05
CA HIS A 98 0.65 -12.08 3.16
C HIS A 98 -0.68 -12.42 3.86
N ARG A 99 -1.79 -12.47 3.11
CA ARG A 99 -3.12 -12.70 3.68
C ARG A 99 -3.92 -13.59 2.74
N ILE A 100 -3.84 -14.90 2.92
CA ILE A 100 -4.90 -15.76 2.41
C ILE A 100 -5.90 -15.98 3.54
N LEU A 101 -7.19 -15.87 3.22
CA LEU A 101 -8.18 -16.76 3.82
C LEU A 101 -9.35 -17.01 2.87
N THR A 102 -9.36 -18.21 2.27
CA THR A 102 -10.58 -18.95 1.90
C THR A 102 -10.82 -19.99 3.00
N TYR A 103 -11.94 -19.87 3.75
CA TYR A 103 -12.24 -20.75 4.89
C TYR A 103 -13.38 -21.71 4.55
N GLY A 104 -13.08 -22.78 3.86
CA GLY A 104 -14.19 -23.63 3.45
C GLY A 104 -13.86 -24.56 2.31
N SER A 105 -13.85 -25.87 2.54
CA SER A 105 -13.78 -26.49 3.87
C SER A 105 -12.35 -26.46 4.45
N ARG A 106 -11.71 -25.28 4.35
CA ARG A 106 -10.68 -24.61 5.20
C ARG A 106 -9.36 -24.36 4.46
N THR A 107 -8.72 -23.21 4.68
CA THR A 107 -7.57 -23.07 5.60
C THR A 107 -7.22 -21.60 5.87
N VAL A 108 -6.94 -21.35 7.15
CA VAL A 108 -6.44 -20.14 7.84
C VAL A 108 -4.93 -20.07 7.75
N ILE A 109 -4.32 -18.88 7.82
CA ILE A 109 -3.22 -18.56 8.77
C ILE A 109 -3.11 -17.03 8.90
N PHE A 110 -2.90 -16.58 10.15
CA PHE A 110 -2.59 -15.22 10.56
C PHE A 110 -1.13 -15.19 11.03
N ASP A 111 -0.45 -14.07 10.74
CA ASP A 111 1.02 -13.88 10.85
C ASP A 111 1.83 -14.80 9.92
#